data_AF-A0A395R7K8-F1
#
_entry.id   AF-A0A395R7K8-F1
#
_cell.length_a   1.000
_cell.length_b   1.000
_cell.length_c   1.000
_cell.angle_alpha   90.00
_cell.angle_beta   90.00
_cell.angle_gamma   90.00
#
_symmetry.space_group_name_H-M   'P 1'
#
loop_
_entity.id
_entity.type
_entity.pdbx_description
1 polymer ?
#
loop_
_entity_poly.entity_id
_entity_poly.type
_entity_poly.pdbx_seq_one_letter_code
_entity_poly.pdbx_strand_id
1 'polypeptide(L)'
;MTPLNIGVFLLSLAGFVTLAAGMSKHAKHLLRRELPPAVSRLLRALGWLLLAAALAIGIKQWHADVGLVTWLGWLTVAGLLLVFYLPHWPWQPVTKAAKPRSEKPYTPAPRSGRQVALGALLLAAPLVLFTWQLIITPERPLLRDDALHGQIGPWTFSLAEQDKHAPEIVALGVPLKTFVIRFCDACQRDIRQASLKIRQPHNTSAPGNAFGGRGTEKRVEIPIPRAASIQDGLWLTVEGNDGSVHQQRFAIERLSPALARFIEEQP
;
A
#
# COMPACT_ATOMS: atom_id res chain seq x y z
N MET A 1 16.90 2.52 -8.58
CA MET A 1 15.73 2.75 -9.45
C MET A 1 15.68 1.64 -10.49
N THR A 2 14.63 0.83 -10.53
CA THR A 2 14.54 -0.26 -11.51
C THR A 2 14.46 0.32 -12.93
N PRO A 3 15.08 -0.32 -13.95
CA PRO A 3 15.03 0.16 -15.34
C PRO A 3 13.58 0.30 -15.87
N LEU A 4 12.66 -0.45 -15.28
CA LEU A 4 11.23 -0.39 -15.56
C LEU A 4 10.59 0.96 -15.16
N ASN A 5 10.99 1.55 -14.03
CA ASN A 5 10.47 2.85 -13.58
C ASN A 5 10.88 3.96 -14.54
N ILE A 6 12.10 3.89 -15.07
CA ILE A 6 12.59 4.80 -16.10
C ILE A 6 11.76 4.61 -17.38
N GLY A 7 11.45 3.36 -17.74
CA GLY A 7 10.55 3.04 -18.86
C GLY A 7 9.16 3.66 -18.71
N VAL A 8 8.50 3.49 -17.57
CA VAL A 8 7.17 4.08 -17.29
C VAL A 8 7.22 5.61 -17.33
N PHE A 9 8.28 6.21 -16.78
CA PHE A 9 8.47 7.66 -16.83
C PHE A 9 8.64 8.17 -18.26
N LEU A 10 9.49 7.53 -19.07
CA LEU A 10 9.72 7.91 -20.46
C LEU A 10 8.47 7.75 -21.32
N LEU A 11 7.69 6.68 -21.11
CA LEU A 11 6.40 6.49 -21.79
C LEU A 11 5.39 7.57 -21.41
N SER A 12 5.29 7.93 -20.13
CA SER A 12 4.43 9.02 -19.66
C SER A 12 4.84 10.37 -20.24
N LEU A 13 6.14 10.66 -20.25
CA LEU A 13 6.69 11.88 -20.84
C LEU A 13 6.40 11.93 -22.35
N ALA A 14 6.63 10.83 -23.07
CA ALA A 14 6.32 10.73 -24.49
C ALA A 14 4.80 10.89 -24.76
N GLY A 15 3.95 10.30 -23.93
CA GLY A 15 2.49 10.46 -23.99
C GLY A 15 2.07 11.93 -23.87
N PHE A 16 2.59 12.65 -22.87
CA PHE A 16 2.33 14.08 -22.68
C PHE A 16 2.86 14.95 -23.81
N VAL A 17 4.06 14.69 -24.31
CA VAL A 17 4.64 15.42 -25.45
C VAL A 17 3.80 15.21 -26.71
N THR A 18 3.34 13.97 -26.96
CA THR A 18 2.50 13.65 -28.12
C THR A 18 1.10 14.28 -28.01
N LEU A 19 0.52 14.31 -26.81
CA LEU A 19 -0.72 15.03 -26.52
C LEU A 19 -0.58 16.55 -26.69
N ALA A 20 0.52 17.13 -26.22
CA ALA A 20 0.82 18.55 -26.36
C ALA A 20 1.01 18.95 -27.83
N ALA A 21 1.74 18.13 -28.60
CA ALA A 21 1.89 18.26 -30.05
C ALA A 21 0.55 18.12 -30.80
N GLY A 22 -0.39 17.35 -30.26
CA GLY A 22 -1.73 17.18 -30.79
C GLY A 22 -2.68 18.36 -30.53
N MET A 23 -2.35 19.30 -29.64
CA MET A 23 -3.19 20.47 -29.39
C MET A 23 -2.87 21.61 -30.36
N SER A 24 -3.84 22.05 -31.16
CA SER A 24 -3.67 23.08 -32.21
C SER A 24 -3.01 24.38 -31.72
N LYS A 25 -3.25 24.78 -30.46
CA LYS A 25 -2.67 25.98 -29.84
C LYS A 25 -1.19 25.82 -29.44
N HIS A 26 -0.75 24.60 -29.15
CA HIS A 26 0.62 24.27 -28.69
C HIS A 26 1.47 23.60 -29.77
N ALA A 27 0.85 22.97 -30.79
CA ALA A 27 1.52 22.41 -31.96
C ALA A 27 2.34 23.46 -32.73
N LYS A 28 1.80 24.68 -32.82
CA LYS A 28 2.50 25.83 -33.44
C LYS A 28 3.72 26.28 -32.63
N HIS A 29 3.70 26.08 -31.31
CA HIS A 29 4.77 26.42 -30.38
C HIS A 29 5.87 25.34 -30.34
N LEU A 30 5.48 24.06 -30.49
CA LEU A 30 6.40 22.92 -30.39
C LEU A 30 7.01 22.49 -31.74
N LEU A 31 6.23 22.50 -32.82
CA LEU A 31 6.59 21.90 -34.12
C LEU A 31 6.80 22.91 -35.26
N ARG A 32 6.65 24.22 -35.02
CA ARG A 32 6.80 25.29 -36.04
C ARG A 32 5.89 25.16 -37.28
N ARG A 33 4.99 24.16 -37.34
CA ARG A 33 4.07 23.87 -38.45
C ARG A 33 2.64 23.71 -37.95
N GLU A 34 1.68 24.17 -38.75
CA GLU A 34 0.27 23.86 -38.53
C GLU A 34 0.00 22.44 -39.05
N LEU A 35 -0.09 21.47 -38.12
CA LEU A 35 -0.42 20.11 -38.50
C LEU A 35 -1.88 20.01 -38.93
N PRO A 36 -2.21 19.22 -39.98
CA PRO A 36 -3.58 19.00 -40.40
C PRO A 36 -4.45 18.48 -39.25
N PRO A 37 -5.74 18.85 -39.18
CA PRO A 37 -6.64 18.46 -38.09
C PRO A 37 -6.86 16.93 -37.99
N ALA A 38 -6.57 16.17 -39.04
CA ALA A 38 -6.55 14.70 -39.00
C ALA A 38 -5.30 14.17 -38.27
N VAL A 39 -4.14 14.75 -38.52
CA VAL A 39 -2.85 14.35 -37.91
C VAL A 39 -2.83 14.74 -36.43
N SER A 40 -3.34 15.93 -36.08
CA SER A 40 -3.53 16.35 -34.68
C SER A 40 -4.44 15.40 -33.88
N ARG A 41 -5.52 14.88 -34.49
CA ARG A 41 -6.37 13.85 -33.87
C ARG A 41 -5.65 12.52 -33.69
N LEU A 42 -4.88 12.09 -34.68
CA LEU A 42 -4.07 10.86 -34.60
C LEU A 42 -3.02 10.95 -33.48
N LEU A 43 -2.32 12.09 -33.34
CA LEU A 43 -1.35 12.30 -32.27
C LEU A 43 -2.00 12.26 -30.88
N ARG A 44 -3.20 12.81 -30.73
CA ARG A 44 -3.94 12.74 -29.45
C ARG A 44 -4.34 11.31 -29.12
N ALA A 45 -4.83 10.55 -30.10
CA ALA A 45 -5.14 9.13 -29.92
C ALA A 45 -3.89 8.33 -29.52
N LEU A 46 -2.76 8.59 -30.19
CA LEU A 46 -1.49 7.92 -29.92
C LEU A 46 -0.92 8.28 -28.53
N GLY A 47 -1.04 9.53 -28.10
CA GLY A 47 -0.66 9.95 -26.75
C GLY A 47 -1.51 9.30 -25.65
N TRP A 48 -2.82 9.15 -25.85
CA TRP A 48 -3.68 8.38 -24.94
C TRP A 48 -3.31 6.89 -24.90
N LEU A 49 -2.99 6.30 -26.05
CA LEU A 49 -2.53 4.90 -26.12
C LEU A 49 -1.21 4.69 -25.37
N LEU A 50 -0.26 5.61 -25.49
CA LEU A 50 1.01 5.59 -24.75
C LEU A 50 0.80 5.66 -23.23
N LEU A 51 -0.11 6.53 -22.77
CA LEU A 51 -0.45 6.65 -21.35
C LEU A 51 -1.15 5.40 -20.82
N ALA A 52 -2.06 4.81 -21.60
CA ALA A 52 -2.73 3.57 -21.27
C ALA A 52 -1.76 2.37 -21.22
N ALA A 53 -0.79 2.32 -22.15
CA ALA A 53 0.27 1.32 -22.15
C ALA A 53 1.19 1.45 -20.93
N ALA A 54 1.55 2.68 -20.53
CA ALA A 54 2.32 2.93 -19.31
C ALA A 54 1.59 2.43 -18.06
N LEU A 55 0.27 2.64 -17.98
CA LEU A 55 -0.57 2.14 -16.90
C LEU A 55 -0.64 0.61 -16.89
N ALA A 56 -0.85 -0.02 -18.05
CA ALA A 56 -0.94 -1.48 -18.17
C ALA A 56 0.37 -2.18 -17.74
N ILE A 57 1.52 -1.59 -18.06
CA ILE A 57 2.85 -2.08 -17.61
C ILE A 57 2.97 -1.94 -16.09
N GLY A 58 2.52 -0.82 -15.52
CA GLY A 58 2.50 -0.60 -14.08
C GLY A 58 1.66 -1.64 -13.34
N ILE A 59 0.42 -1.88 -13.80
CA ILE A 59 -0.53 -2.84 -13.18
C ILE A 59 -0.02 -4.28 -13.28
N LYS A 60 0.57 -4.69 -14.40
CA LYS A 60 1.11 -6.07 -14.56
C LYS A 60 2.24 -6.38 -13.59
N GLN A 61 3.02 -5.38 -13.22
CA GLN A 61 4.24 -5.58 -12.46
C GLN A 61 4.01 -5.42 -10.95
N TRP A 62 3.24 -4.40 -10.55
CA TRP A 62 2.97 -4.04 -9.16
C TRP A 62 1.45 -3.98 -9.09
N HIS A 63 0.81 -4.96 -8.45
CA HIS A 63 -0.64 -5.11 -8.25
C HIS A 63 -1.42 -3.78 -8.34
N ALA A 64 -2.61 -3.78 -8.94
CA ALA A 64 -3.37 -2.60 -9.38
C ALA A 64 -3.28 -1.38 -8.45
N ASP A 65 -3.37 -1.59 -7.14
CA ASP A 65 -3.31 -0.58 -6.09
C ASP A 65 -2.00 0.24 -6.12
N VAL A 66 -0.86 -0.45 -6.20
CA VAL A 66 0.46 0.19 -6.20
C VAL A 66 0.82 0.72 -7.59
N GLY A 67 0.41 0.01 -8.64
CA GLY A 67 0.61 0.44 -10.03
C GLY A 67 -0.08 1.78 -10.35
N LEU A 68 -1.32 1.98 -9.86
CA LEU A 68 -2.08 3.21 -10.10
C LEU A 68 -1.47 4.43 -9.41
N VAL A 69 -1.09 4.31 -8.13
CA VAL A 69 -0.47 5.40 -7.37
C VAL A 69 0.87 5.79 -7.97
N THR A 70 1.68 4.79 -8.35
CA THR A 70 2.99 5.02 -8.98
C THR A 70 2.85 5.70 -10.35
N TRP A 71 1.88 5.27 -11.16
CA TRP A 71 1.57 5.90 -12.44
C TRP A 71 1.17 7.38 -12.27
N LEU A 72 0.24 7.68 -11.34
CA LEU A 72 -0.15 9.06 -11.02
C LEU A 72 1.03 9.91 -10.55
N GLY A 73 1.91 9.35 -9.72
CA GLY A 73 3.14 10.01 -9.28
C GLY A 73 4.01 10.45 -10.47
N TRP A 74 4.27 9.53 -11.41
CA TRP A 74 5.08 9.83 -12.59
C TRP A 74 4.39 10.78 -13.58
N LEU A 75 3.05 10.76 -13.68
CA LEU A 75 2.32 11.74 -14.50
C LEU A 75 2.54 13.17 -13.98
N THR A 76 2.54 13.34 -12.66
CA THR A 76 2.76 14.65 -12.02
C THR A 76 4.16 15.17 -12.29
N VAL A 77 5.17 14.30 -12.17
CA VAL A 77 6.58 14.65 -12.45
C VAL A 77 6.78 14.99 -13.93
N ALA A 78 6.23 14.19 -14.84
CA ALA A 78 6.31 14.46 -16.29
C ALA A 78 5.60 15.76 -16.68
N GLY A 79 4.44 16.03 -16.10
CA GLY A 79 3.70 17.28 -16.29
C GLY A 79 4.46 18.51 -15.79
N LEU A 80 5.00 18.45 -14.56
CA LEU A 80 5.82 19.54 -14.01
C LEU A 80 7.07 19.80 -14.86
N LEU A 81 7.78 18.74 -15.25
CA LEU A 81 8.96 18.86 -16.12
C LEU A 81 8.59 19.56 -17.42
N LEU A 82 7.47 19.17 -18.05
CA LEU A 82 7.00 19.81 -19.29
C LEU A 82 6.64 21.29 -19.06
N VAL A 83 5.97 21.63 -17.95
CA VAL A 83 5.60 23.01 -17.60
C VAL A 83 6.82 23.90 -17.35
N PHE A 84 7.88 23.38 -16.71
CA PHE A 84 9.12 24.14 -16.48
C PHE A 84 10.02 24.19 -17.73
N TYR A 85 9.96 23.17 -18.59
CA TYR A 85 10.79 23.07 -19.78
C TYR A 85 10.25 23.86 -20.97
N LEU A 86 8.92 23.94 -21.16
CA LEU A 86 8.31 24.72 -22.25
C LEU A 86 8.73 26.21 -22.26
N PRO A 87 8.80 26.91 -21.11
CA PRO A 87 9.31 28.28 -20.99
C PRO A 87 10.73 28.49 -21.52
N HIS A 88 11.58 27.47 -21.42
CA HIS A 88 12.99 27.53 -21.84
C HIS A 88 13.19 27.05 -23.29
N TRP A 89 12.12 26.77 -24.03
CA TRP A 89 12.21 26.16 -25.36
C TRP A 89 12.72 27.17 -26.41
N PRO A 90 13.71 26.82 -27.25
CA PRO A 90 14.42 27.77 -28.12
C PRO A 90 13.57 28.45 -29.21
N TRP A 91 12.35 27.99 -29.45
CA TRP A 91 11.42 28.53 -30.46
C TRP A 91 10.22 29.26 -29.86
N GLN A 92 10.37 29.83 -28.67
CA GLN A 92 9.39 30.79 -28.19
C GLN A 92 9.39 32.01 -29.13
N PRO A 93 8.24 32.40 -29.72
CA PRO A 93 8.17 33.69 -30.38
C PRO A 93 8.45 34.74 -29.31
N VAL A 94 9.30 35.73 -29.61
CA VAL A 94 9.40 36.96 -28.81
C VAL A 94 7.97 37.39 -28.57
N THR A 95 7.54 37.39 -27.30
CA THR A 95 6.25 37.93 -26.91
C THR A 95 6.25 39.34 -27.46
N LYS A 96 5.54 39.57 -28.57
CA LYS A 96 5.37 40.93 -29.11
C LYS A 96 4.90 41.73 -27.92
N ALA A 97 5.71 42.71 -27.48
CA ALA A 97 5.37 43.59 -26.39
C ALA A 97 3.92 43.96 -26.58
N ALA A 98 3.07 43.52 -25.64
CA ALA A 98 1.64 43.65 -25.79
C ALA A 98 1.39 45.12 -26.12
N LYS A 99 0.81 45.38 -27.31
CA LYS A 99 0.36 46.73 -27.69
C LYS A 99 -0.31 47.30 -26.45
N PRO A 100 0.10 48.45 -25.88
CA PRO A 100 -0.34 48.88 -24.56
C PRO A 100 -1.86 48.79 -24.55
N ARG A 101 -2.34 47.74 -23.90
CA ARG A 101 -3.75 47.46 -23.84
C ARG A 101 -4.23 48.56 -22.92
N SER A 102 -5.10 49.44 -23.42
CA SER A 102 -5.79 50.39 -22.56
C SER A 102 -6.27 49.61 -21.35
N GLU A 103 -5.63 49.85 -20.22
CA GLU A 103 -5.85 49.12 -18.99
C GLU A 103 -7.20 49.63 -18.51
N LYS A 104 -8.28 48.98 -18.96
CA LYS A 104 -9.53 49.07 -18.21
C LYS A 104 -9.13 48.62 -16.81
N PRO A 105 -9.32 49.46 -15.78
CA PRO A 105 -8.97 49.11 -14.41
C PRO A 105 -9.44 47.69 -14.17
N TYR A 106 -8.50 46.78 -13.93
CA TYR A 106 -8.85 45.42 -13.56
C TYR A 106 -9.50 45.54 -12.19
N THR A 107 -10.83 45.69 -12.17
CA THR A 107 -11.61 45.44 -10.98
C THR A 107 -11.63 43.92 -10.87
N PRO A 108 -10.87 43.30 -9.95
CA PRO A 108 -11.03 41.89 -9.71
C PRO A 108 -12.52 41.67 -9.44
N ALA A 109 -13.15 40.78 -10.22
CA ALA A 109 -14.50 40.35 -9.90
C ALA A 109 -14.46 39.92 -8.41
N PRO A 110 -15.36 40.44 -7.55
CA PRO A 110 -15.31 40.16 -6.13
C PRO A 110 -15.43 38.65 -5.95
N ARG A 111 -14.29 37.98 -5.69
CA ARG A 111 -14.28 36.58 -5.32
C ARG A 111 -15.04 36.52 -4.01
N SER A 112 -16.26 35.98 -4.05
CA SER A 112 -17.05 35.85 -2.84
C SER A 112 -16.22 35.03 -1.85
N GLY A 113 -16.25 35.39 -0.56
CA GLY A 113 -15.50 34.64 0.47
C GLY A 113 -15.80 33.13 0.42
N ARG A 114 -16.98 32.75 -0.09
CA ARG A 114 -17.39 31.36 -0.35
C ARG A 114 -16.51 30.66 -1.39
N GLN A 115 -16.12 31.31 -2.50
CA GLN A 115 -15.26 30.72 -3.53
C GLN A 115 -13.83 30.49 -3.02
N VAL A 116 -13.30 31.43 -2.23
CA VAL A 116 -11.98 31.28 -1.60
C VAL A 116 -12.01 30.19 -0.53
N ALA A 117 -13.07 30.14 0.28
CA ALA A 117 -13.27 29.10 1.28
C ALA A 117 -13.41 27.69 0.64
N LEU A 118 -14.18 27.55 -0.44
CA LEU A 118 -14.31 26.30 -1.19
C LEU A 118 -12.98 25.82 -1.79
N GLY A 119 -12.20 26.73 -2.38
CA GLY A 119 -10.88 26.41 -2.91
C GLY A 119 -9.89 25.97 -1.82
N ALA A 120 -9.88 26.67 -0.68
CA ALA A 120 -9.06 26.31 0.47
C ALA A 120 -9.46 24.94 1.06
N LEU A 121 -10.77 24.67 1.17
CA LEU A 121 -11.29 23.41 1.69
C LEU A 121 -10.96 22.23 0.77
N LEU A 122 -11.05 22.40 -0.55
CA LEU A 122 -10.66 21.38 -1.53
C LEU A 122 -9.17 21.06 -1.48
N LEU A 123 -8.31 22.05 -1.22
CA LEU A 123 -6.86 21.85 -1.08
C LEU A 123 -6.48 21.24 0.27
N ALA A 124 -7.21 21.57 1.35
CA ALA A 124 -6.95 21.04 2.68
C ALA A 124 -7.51 19.62 2.89
N ALA A 125 -8.58 19.25 2.18
CA ALA A 125 -9.26 17.97 2.37
C ALA A 125 -8.34 16.73 2.20
N PRO A 126 -7.46 16.63 1.18
CA PRO A 126 -6.53 15.51 1.07
C PRO A 126 -5.54 15.44 2.22
N LEU A 127 -5.07 16.60 2.71
CA LEU A 127 -4.13 16.65 3.83
C LEU A 127 -4.82 16.19 5.12
N VAL A 128 -6.04 16.67 5.37
CA VAL A 128 -6.86 16.27 6.52
C VAL A 128 -7.17 14.77 6.47
N LEU A 129 -7.63 14.26 5.33
CA LEU A 129 -7.91 12.84 5.15
C LEU A 129 -6.66 11.97 5.32
N PHE A 130 -5.51 12.42 4.80
CA PHE A 130 -4.24 11.71 4.97
C PHE A 130 -3.77 11.70 6.43
N THR A 131 -3.84 12.84 7.12
CA THR A 131 -3.50 12.91 8.55
C THR A 131 -4.44 12.05 9.40
N TRP A 132 -5.73 12.06 9.10
CA TRP A 132 -6.73 11.20 9.73
C TRP A 132 -6.42 9.71 9.52
N GLN A 133 -6.09 9.32 8.28
CA GLN A 133 -5.67 7.95 7.95
C GLN A 133 -4.40 7.55 8.71
N LEU A 134 -3.40 8.41 8.80
CA LEU A 134 -2.17 8.15 9.56
C LEU A 134 -2.45 7.93 11.04
N ILE A 135 -3.36 8.71 11.64
CA ILE A 135 -3.72 8.59 13.05
C ILE A 135 -4.49 7.30 13.34
N ILE A 136 -5.28 6.81 12.37
CA ILE A 136 -6.13 5.62 12.54
C ILE A 136 -5.44 4.33 12.10
N THR A 137 -4.31 4.41 11.41
CA THR A 137 -3.58 3.23 10.94
C THR A 137 -3.15 2.39 12.15
N PRO A 138 -3.62 1.14 12.29
CA PRO A 138 -3.25 0.31 13.42
C PRO A 138 -1.75 0.01 13.38
N GLU A 139 -1.12 0.06 14.55
CA GLU A 139 0.28 -0.32 14.71
C GLU A 139 0.50 -1.77 14.29
N ARG A 140 1.69 -2.06 13.73
CA ARG A 140 2.02 -3.42 13.32
C ARG A 140 1.94 -4.35 14.53
N PRO A 141 1.35 -5.54 14.41
CA PRO A 141 1.07 -6.41 15.55
C PRO A 141 2.29 -6.70 16.45
N LEU A 142 3.46 -6.87 15.84
CA LEU A 142 4.71 -7.20 16.51
C LEU A 142 5.47 -5.99 17.09
N LEU A 143 5.03 -4.76 16.81
CA LEU A 143 5.62 -3.52 17.34
C LEU A 143 4.85 -2.97 18.54
N ARG A 144 3.67 -3.53 18.82
CA ARG A 144 2.85 -3.13 19.97
C ARG A 144 3.47 -3.63 21.27
N ASP A 145 3.17 -2.93 22.37
CA ASP A 145 3.67 -3.25 23.72
C ASP A 145 3.19 -4.62 24.26
N ASP A 146 2.14 -5.19 23.66
CA ASP A 146 1.60 -6.50 24.01
C ASP A 146 2.24 -7.68 23.25
N ALA A 147 3.17 -7.40 22.33
CA ALA A 147 3.92 -8.44 21.65
C ALA A 147 4.76 -9.24 22.65
N LEU A 148 4.60 -10.56 22.60
CA LEU A 148 5.37 -11.47 23.44
C LEU A 148 6.72 -11.71 22.81
N HIS A 149 7.78 -11.33 23.52
CA HIS A 149 9.16 -11.61 23.15
C HIS A 149 9.69 -12.76 23.99
N GLY A 150 10.37 -13.70 23.36
CA GLY A 150 10.91 -14.86 24.06
C GLY A 150 11.88 -15.66 23.21
N GLN A 151 12.27 -16.80 23.76
CA GLN A 151 13.15 -17.76 23.10
C GLN A 151 12.56 -19.16 23.25
N ILE A 152 12.60 -19.92 22.16
CA ILE A 152 12.16 -21.32 22.11
C ILE A 152 13.27 -22.15 21.47
N GLY A 153 13.88 -23.03 22.28
CA GLY A 153 15.13 -23.69 21.88
C GLY A 153 16.24 -22.66 21.58
N PRO A 154 16.92 -22.75 20.44
CA PRO A 154 17.97 -21.78 20.05
C PRO A 154 17.42 -20.51 19.39
N TRP A 155 16.11 -20.40 19.12
CA TRP A 155 15.55 -19.32 18.31
C TRP A 155 14.79 -18.29 19.14
N THR A 156 15.13 -17.01 18.95
CA THR A 156 14.38 -15.89 19.54
C THR A 156 13.21 -15.50 18.62
N PHE A 157 12.08 -15.13 19.22
CA PHE A 157 10.87 -14.78 18.49
C PHE A 157 10.09 -13.62 19.14
N SER A 158 9.27 -12.98 18.32
CA SER A 158 8.20 -12.07 18.72
C SER A 158 6.88 -12.63 18.23
N LEU A 159 5.89 -12.78 19.10
CA LEU A 159 4.57 -13.35 18.80
C LEU A 159 3.48 -12.39 19.30
N ALA A 160 2.50 -12.10 18.45
CA ALA A 160 1.37 -11.26 18.81
C ALA A 160 0.09 -11.72 18.12
N GLU A 161 -1.05 -11.40 18.71
CA GLU A 161 -2.36 -11.47 18.06
C GLU A 161 -2.43 -10.52 16.85
N GLN A 162 -3.00 -10.91 15.71
CA GLN A 162 -3.05 -9.98 14.57
C GLN A 162 -3.95 -8.77 14.85
N ASP A 163 -5.19 -9.02 15.28
CA ASP A 163 -6.22 -8.01 15.49
C ASP A 163 -6.82 -8.16 16.89
N LYS A 164 -7.04 -7.04 17.61
CA LYS A 164 -7.56 -7.03 18.99
C LYS A 164 -9.09 -7.28 19.10
N HIS A 165 -9.72 -7.67 17.99
CA HIS A 165 -11.14 -7.96 17.91
C HIS A 165 -11.46 -9.39 18.38
N ALA A 166 -12.72 -9.71 18.63
CA ALA A 166 -13.13 -11.08 18.90
C ALA A 166 -12.77 -12.02 17.72
N PRO A 167 -12.61 -13.34 17.95
CA PRO A 167 -12.45 -14.32 16.88
C PRO A 167 -13.50 -14.16 15.79
N GLU A 168 -13.05 -14.18 14.53
CA GLU A 168 -13.92 -13.99 13.38
C GLU A 168 -14.62 -15.31 13.03
N ILE A 169 -15.93 -15.25 12.79
CA ILE A 169 -16.72 -16.41 12.38
C ILE A 169 -16.78 -16.41 10.85
N VAL A 170 -15.90 -17.18 10.21
CA VAL A 170 -15.92 -17.39 8.76
C VAL A 170 -16.95 -18.45 8.35
N ALA A 171 -17.11 -18.64 7.03
CA ALA A 171 -17.93 -19.71 6.47
C ALA A 171 -17.57 -21.05 7.14
N LEU A 172 -18.59 -21.83 7.54
CA LEU A 172 -18.56 -23.03 8.43
C LEU A 172 -18.85 -22.77 9.92
N GLY A 173 -18.98 -21.52 10.37
CA GLY A 173 -19.43 -21.23 11.74
C GLY A 173 -18.42 -21.59 12.82
N VAL A 174 -17.15 -21.76 12.44
CA VAL A 174 -16.04 -22.01 13.36
C VAL A 174 -15.33 -20.69 13.63
N PRO A 175 -15.26 -20.22 14.89
CA PRO A 175 -14.51 -19.01 15.23
C PRO A 175 -13.02 -19.25 14.97
N LEU A 176 -12.40 -18.35 14.22
CA LEU A 176 -10.97 -18.36 13.92
C LEU A 176 -10.27 -17.18 14.58
N LYS A 177 -9.03 -17.40 15.01
CA LYS A 177 -8.18 -16.35 15.53
C LYS A 177 -6.81 -16.34 14.87
N THR A 178 -6.37 -15.15 14.47
CA THR A 178 -5.12 -14.98 13.73
C THR A 178 -4.00 -14.48 14.62
N PHE A 179 -2.83 -15.10 14.51
CA PHE A 179 -1.60 -14.72 15.21
C PHE A 179 -0.46 -14.50 14.23
N VAL A 180 0.45 -13.59 14.58
CA VAL A 180 1.63 -13.24 13.80
C VAL A 180 2.87 -13.54 14.62
N ILE A 181 3.84 -14.22 14.02
CA ILE A 181 5.15 -14.49 14.62
C ILE A 181 6.28 -14.02 13.71
N ARG A 182 7.36 -13.53 14.31
CA ARG A 182 8.64 -13.30 13.63
C ARG A 182 9.77 -13.91 14.45
N PHE A 183 10.55 -14.76 13.81
CA PHE A 183 11.82 -15.24 14.36
C PHE A 183 12.96 -14.31 13.99
N CYS A 184 14.07 -14.41 14.72
CA CYS A 184 15.32 -13.70 14.41
C CYS A 184 15.74 -13.93 12.94
N ASP A 185 16.35 -12.93 12.31
CA ASP A 185 16.60 -12.97 10.86
C ASP A 185 17.51 -14.14 10.44
N ALA A 186 18.42 -14.58 11.31
CA ALA A 186 19.24 -15.77 11.08
C ALA A 186 18.47 -17.09 11.28
N CYS A 187 17.64 -17.13 12.33
CA CYS A 187 16.89 -18.31 12.80
C CYS A 187 15.93 -18.87 11.74
N GLN A 188 15.38 -18.01 10.88
CA GLN A 188 14.34 -18.39 9.91
C GLN A 188 14.79 -19.49 8.94
N ARG A 189 16.09 -19.61 8.69
CA ARG A 189 16.65 -20.63 7.81
C ARG A 189 16.76 -21.99 8.47
N ASP A 190 16.81 -22.06 9.79
CA ASP A 190 17.02 -23.28 10.56
C ASP A 190 15.70 -23.89 11.03
N ILE A 191 14.59 -23.16 10.88
CA ILE A 191 13.25 -23.59 11.28
C ILE A 191 12.54 -24.23 10.09
N ARG A 192 12.15 -25.49 10.25
CA ARG A 192 11.36 -26.23 9.27
C ARG A 192 9.91 -25.79 9.29
N GLN A 193 9.33 -25.73 10.49
CA GLN A 193 7.94 -25.35 10.71
C GLN A 193 7.73 -24.79 12.12
N ALA A 194 6.89 -23.78 12.23
CA ALA A 194 6.32 -23.35 13.50
C ALA A 194 4.81 -23.56 13.44
N SER A 195 4.20 -24.01 14.53
CA SER A 195 2.76 -24.26 14.63
C SER A 195 2.18 -23.74 15.94
N LEU A 196 0.92 -23.32 15.90
CA LEU A 196 0.17 -22.86 17.06
C LEU A 196 -1.14 -23.64 17.20
N LYS A 197 -1.51 -23.96 18.44
CA LYS A 197 -2.79 -24.59 18.76
C LYS A 197 -3.27 -24.20 20.17
N ILE A 198 -4.59 -24.27 20.39
CA ILE A 198 -5.16 -24.32 21.74
C ILE A 198 -5.01 -25.75 22.27
N ARG A 199 -4.61 -25.85 23.55
CA ARG A 199 -4.29 -27.11 24.25
C ARG A 199 -3.02 -27.78 23.75
N GLN A 200 -2.39 -28.54 24.65
CA GLN A 200 -1.16 -29.26 24.36
C GLN A 200 -1.37 -30.26 23.23
N PRO A 201 -0.53 -30.25 22.18
CA PRO A 201 -0.55 -31.30 21.18
C PRO A 201 -0.03 -32.61 21.79
N HIS A 202 -0.85 -33.67 21.76
CA HIS A 202 -0.47 -35.00 22.26
C HIS A 202 0.48 -35.75 21.32
N ASN A 203 0.52 -35.38 20.04
CA ASN A 203 1.38 -35.99 19.03
C ASN A 203 2.22 -34.90 18.35
N THR A 204 3.54 -35.12 18.28
CA THR A 204 4.49 -34.22 17.62
C THR A 204 4.27 -34.14 16.11
N SER A 205 3.69 -35.18 15.48
CA SER A 205 3.35 -35.18 14.05
C SER A 205 2.12 -34.33 13.70
N ALA A 206 1.34 -33.90 14.70
CA ALA A 206 0.16 -33.04 14.51
C ALA A 206 0.18 -31.84 15.48
N PRO A 207 1.20 -30.96 15.38
CA PRO A 207 1.48 -29.94 16.38
C PRO A 207 0.45 -28.78 16.39
N GLY A 208 -0.36 -28.65 15.35
CA GLY A 208 -1.35 -27.59 15.20
C GLY A 208 -1.36 -26.98 13.80
N ASN A 209 -1.89 -25.78 13.70
CA ASN A 209 -1.91 -25.04 12.45
C ASN A 209 -0.54 -24.41 12.25
N ALA A 210 0.01 -24.51 11.04
CA ALA A 210 1.34 -24.00 10.73
C ALA A 210 1.31 -22.48 10.45
N PHE A 211 2.32 -21.77 10.97
CA PHE A 211 2.60 -20.41 10.56
C PHE A 211 3.10 -20.39 9.12
N GLY A 212 2.43 -19.61 8.27
CA GLY A 212 2.74 -19.48 6.85
C GLY A 212 2.79 -18.03 6.40
N GLY A 213 3.02 -17.83 5.11
CA GLY A 213 3.06 -16.50 4.48
C GLY A 213 4.43 -16.11 3.96
N ARG A 214 4.44 -15.06 3.13
CA ARG A 214 5.64 -14.51 2.50
C ARG A 214 6.27 -13.45 3.42
N GLY A 215 7.60 -13.38 3.43
CA GLY A 215 8.35 -12.41 4.25
C GLY A 215 8.79 -12.95 5.61
N THR A 216 9.27 -12.05 6.47
CA THR A 216 9.83 -12.34 7.79
C THR A 216 8.78 -12.54 8.87
N GLU A 217 7.60 -11.95 8.70
CA GLU A 217 6.43 -12.13 9.55
C GLU A 217 5.58 -13.28 8.99
N LYS A 218 5.32 -14.29 9.81
CA LYS A 218 4.47 -15.44 9.48
C LYS A 218 3.16 -15.35 10.23
N ARG A 219 2.08 -15.84 9.62
CA ARG A 219 0.72 -15.78 10.16
C ARG A 219 0.14 -17.17 10.28
N VAL A 220 -0.67 -17.38 11.30
CA VAL A 220 -1.46 -18.60 11.48
C VAL A 220 -2.88 -18.21 11.87
N GLU A 221 -3.83 -18.92 11.29
CA GLU A 221 -5.23 -18.90 11.71
C GLU A 221 -5.51 -20.20 12.45
N ILE A 222 -5.88 -20.08 13.73
CA ILE A 222 -6.22 -21.23 14.57
C ILE A 222 -7.74 -21.27 14.77
N PRO A 223 -8.38 -22.44 14.62
CA PRO A 223 -9.77 -22.62 15.01
C PRO A 223 -9.88 -22.66 16.53
N ILE A 224 -10.94 -22.05 17.08
CA ILE A 224 -11.22 -22.03 18.51
C ILE A 224 -12.27 -23.12 18.82
N PRO A 225 -11.89 -24.24 19.46
CA PRO A 225 -12.84 -25.29 19.81
C PRO A 225 -13.87 -24.76 20.82
N ARG A 226 -15.13 -25.21 20.73
CA ARG A 226 -16.18 -24.85 21.71
C ARG A 226 -15.85 -25.29 23.13
N ALA A 227 -15.17 -26.42 23.27
CA ALA A 227 -14.71 -26.95 24.57
C ALA A 227 -13.34 -26.38 25.00
N ALA A 228 -12.91 -25.25 24.43
CA ALA A 228 -11.68 -24.59 24.85
C ALA A 228 -11.88 -23.93 26.22
N SER A 229 -10.88 -24.04 27.09
CA SER A 229 -10.82 -23.32 28.36
C SER A 229 -9.62 -22.39 28.38
N ILE A 230 -9.68 -21.31 29.16
CA ILE A 230 -8.54 -20.43 29.42
C ILE A 230 -7.34 -21.20 29.97
N GLN A 231 -7.60 -22.27 30.74
CA GLN A 231 -6.57 -23.12 31.32
C GLN A 231 -5.79 -23.93 30.28
N ASP A 232 -6.38 -24.23 29.11
CA ASP A 232 -5.73 -25.03 28.04
C ASP A 232 -4.42 -24.35 27.55
N GLY A 233 -4.42 -23.02 27.52
CA GLY A 233 -3.30 -22.21 27.01
C GLY A 233 -3.10 -22.34 25.49
N LEU A 234 -2.21 -21.49 24.97
CA LEU A 234 -1.73 -21.54 23.59
C LEU A 234 -0.38 -22.22 23.54
N TRP A 235 -0.24 -23.21 22.67
CA TRP A 235 0.97 -24.02 22.55
C TRP A 235 1.65 -23.72 21.22
N LEU A 236 2.85 -23.13 21.32
CA LEU A 236 3.76 -22.94 20.20
C LEU A 236 4.66 -24.17 20.11
N THR A 237 4.69 -24.79 18.94
CA THR A 237 5.63 -25.86 18.61
C THR A 237 6.52 -25.40 17.47
N VAL A 238 7.84 -25.51 17.63
CA VAL A 238 8.82 -25.16 16.60
C VAL A 238 9.68 -26.38 16.32
N GLU A 239 9.74 -26.76 15.06
CA GLU A 239 10.57 -27.85 14.54
C GLU A 239 11.74 -27.27 13.75
N GLY A 240 12.96 -27.64 14.12
CA GLY A 240 14.18 -27.33 13.39
C GLY A 240 14.38 -28.23 12.18
N ASN A 241 15.22 -27.78 11.24
CA ASN A 241 15.64 -28.59 10.10
C ASN A 241 16.46 -29.83 10.50
N ASP A 242 17.04 -29.80 11.70
CA ASP A 242 17.73 -30.92 12.34
C ASP A 242 16.77 -31.94 12.96
N GLY A 243 15.46 -31.69 12.92
CA GLY A 243 14.42 -32.51 13.55
C GLY A 243 14.23 -32.25 15.04
N SER A 244 14.92 -31.26 15.63
CA SER A 244 14.68 -30.85 17.01
C SER A 244 13.27 -30.25 17.14
N VAL A 245 12.53 -30.63 18.19
CA VAL A 245 11.17 -30.13 18.45
C VAL A 245 11.14 -29.46 19.81
N HIS A 246 10.76 -28.19 19.83
CA HIS A 246 10.60 -27.40 21.04
C HIS A 246 9.16 -26.94 21.18
N GLN A 247 8.61 -27.08 22.40
CA GLN A 247 7.23 -26.71 22.73
C GLN A 247 7.21 -25.72 23.89
N GLN A 248 6.35 -24.71 23.79
CA GLN A 248 6.17 -23.72 24.84
C GLN A 248 4.69 -23.36 24.98
N ARG A 249 4.24 -23.26 26.24
CA ARG A 249 2.87 -22.87 26.60
C ARG A 249 2.81 -21.39 26.97
N PHE A 250 1.78 -20.71 26.49
CA PHE A 250 1.43 -19.33 26.85
C PHE A 250 0.02 -19.26 27.43
N ALA A 251 -0.19 -18.36 28.40
CA ALA A 251 -1.52 -18.05 28.89
C ALA A 251 -2.31 -17.31 27.81
N ILE A 252 -3.56 -17.74 27.56
CA ILE A 252 -4.42 -17.13 26.54
C ILE A 252 -4.65 -15.64 26.86
N GLU A 253 -4.95 -15.32 28.12
CA GLU A 253 -5.16 -13.93 28.60
C GLU A 253 -3.97 -13.01 28.29
N ARG A 254 -2.74 -13.53 28.42
CA ARG A 254 -1.55 -12.73 28.21
C ARG A 254 -1.29 -12.46 26.72
N LEU A 255 -1.53 -13.45 25.87
CA LEU A 255 -1.21 -13.36 24.44
C LEU A 255 -2.37 -12.78 23.60
N SER A 256 -3.62 -13.03 24.01
CA SER A 256 -4.84 -12.57 23.33
C SER A 256 -5.97 -12.36 24.36
N PRO A 257 -6.06 -11.15 24.96
CA PRO A 257 -7.15 -10.79 25.87
C PRO A 257 -8.54 -10.86 25.20
N ALA A 258 -8.62 -10.68 23.88
CA ALA A 258 -9.87 -10.78 23.14
C ALA A 258 -10.32 -12.24 22.97
N LEU A 259 -9.38 -13.17 22.74
CA LEU A 259 -9.69 -14.60 22.73
C LEU A 259 -10.09 -15.09 24.13
N ALA A 260 -9.45 -14.59 25.18
CA ALA A 260 -9.81 -14.95 26.55
C ALA A 260 -11.28 -14.62 26.85
N ARG A 261 -11.68 -13.37 26.61
CA ARG A 261 -13.08 -12.94 26.76
C ARG A 261 -14.04 -13.77 25.91
N PHE A 262 -13.67 -14.09 24.68
CA PHE A 262 -14.50 -14.93 23.81
C PHE A 262 -14.67 -16.38 24.32
N ILE A 263 -13.66 -16.95 24.99
CA ILE A 263 -13.76 -18.28 25.60
C ILE A 263 -14.62 -18.23 26.87
N GLU A 264 -14.53 -17.17 27.66
CA GLU A 264 -15.35 -16.98 28.87
C GLU A 264 -16.83 -16.73 28.57
N GLU A 265 -17.13 -16.02 27.48
CA GLU A 265 -18.50 -15.72 27.05
C GLU A 265 -19.16 -16.87 26.29
N GLN A 266 -18.42 -17.92 25.93
CA GLN A 266 -18.97 -19.08 25.25
C GLN A 266 -19.81 -19.94 26.22
N PRO A 267 -21.03 -20.34 25.82
CA PRO A 267 -21.92 -21.15 26.64
C PRO A 267 -21.53 -22.63 26.71
#